data_AF-A0A485CKE4-F1
#
_entry.id   AF-A0A485CKE4-F1
#
_cell.length_a   1.000
_cell.length_b   1.000
_cell.length_c   1.000
_cell.angle_alpha   90.00
_cell.angle_beta   90.00
_cell.angle_gamma   90.00
#
_symmetry.space_group_name_H-M   'P 1'
#
loop_
_entity.id
_entity.type
_entity.pdbx_description
1 polymer ?
#
loop_
_entity_poly.entity_id
_entity_poly.type
_entity_poly.pdbx_seq_one_letter_code
_entity_poly.pdbx_strand_id
1 'polypeptide(L)'
;MLVTNDKGRSYDRFRERVMFPIRDKRGRVIGFGGRVLGDALPKYLNSPETDIFHKGRQLYGLYEAQQNNAEPPRLLVVEGYMDVVALAQYDINYAVASLGTSTTADHIQLLFRATNQVICCYDGDRAGREAAWRALETALPYMTDGRQLRFMFLPDGEDPDTLVRKEGKAAFEARMEQAQPLSTFLFNSLLPQVDLSTPDGRAQLSTLALPLITQVPGETLRIYLRQELGNKLGILDDAQLERLMPKLTENGAPRPAPQLKRTTMRILIGLLVQNPDLAPLVPPLAGLDQRRMPGLGLFSELVNTCLSQPGLTTGQLLEQYRGTNEAATLEKLSMWDDIADKDIAEKNLHRLAQPYV
;
A
#
# COMPACT_ATOMS: atom_id res chain seq x y z
N MET A 1 0.33 -26.88 -10.64
CA MET A 1 -0.78 -25.90 -10.66
C MET A 1 -1.59 -26.16 -11.92
N LEU A 2 -2.85 -26.60 -11.75
CA LEU A 2 -3.77 -26.87 -12.84
C LEU A 2 -4.55 -25.60 -13.18
N VAL A 3 -4.77 -25.35 -14.46
CA VAL A 3 -5.66 -24.30 -14.96
C VAL A 3 -6.67 -24.90 -15.93
N THR A 4 -7.90 -24.41 -15.90
CA THR A 4 -8.98 -24.85 -16.78
C THR A 4 -9.15 -23.84 -17.90
N ASN A 5 -9.16 -24.29 -19.15
CA ASN A 5 -9.49 -23.41 -20.28
C ASN A 5 -11.01 -23.20 -20.42
N ASP A 6 -11.41 -22.30 -21.33
CA ASP A 6 -12.81 -21.99 -21.63
C ASP A 6 -13.63 -23.20 -22.12
N LYS A 7 -12.95 -24.28 -22.54
CA LYS A 7 -13.56 -25.56 -22.97
C LYS A 7 -13.67 -26.58 -21.82
N GLY A 8 -13.43 -26.18 -20.57
CA GLY A 8 -13.52 -27.04 -19.39
C GLY A 8 -12.38 -28.04 -19.23
N ARG A 9 -11.32 -27.98 -20.05
CA ARG A 9 -10.18 -28.90 -19.95
C ARG A 9 -9.14 -28.35 -18.99
N SER A 10 -8.76 -29.16 -18.01
CA SER A 10 -7.66 -28.88 -17.08
C SER A 10 -6.32 -29.29 -17.68
N TYR A 11 -5.30 -28.47 -17.46
CA TYR A 11 -3.93 -28.77 -17.85
C TYR A 11 -2.92 -28.07 -16.93
N ASP A 12 -1.69 -28.57 -16.92
CA ASP A 12 -0.59 -27.97 -16.16
C ASP A 12 -0.22 -26.60 -16.72
N ARG A 13 -0.31 -25.56 -15.89
CA ARG A 13 0.05 -24.20 -16.30
C ARG A 13 1.54 -24.08 -16.66
N PHE A 14 2.39 -24.70 -15.85
CA PHE A 14 3.84 -24.67 -16.00
C PHE A 14 4.30 -25.99 -16.61
N ARG A 15 4.96 -25.93 -17.77
CA ARG A 15 5.48 -27.08 -18.49
C ARG A 15 6.87 -26.74 -18.99
N GLU A 16 7.83 -27.64 -18.80
CA GLU A 16 9.22 -27.48 -19.27
C GLU A 16 9.87 -26.14 -18.85
N ARG A 17 9.64 -25.76 -17.59
CA ARG A 17 10.14 -24.51 -17.02
C ARG A 17 10.98 -24.78 -15.78
N VAL A 18 12.05 -24.00 -15.63
CA VAL A 18 12.73 -23.85 -14.35
C VAL A 18 11.79 -23.10 -13.41
N MET A 19 11.55 -23.67 -12.22
CA MET A 19 10.54 -23.20 -11.28
C MET A 19 11.17 -22.40 -10.14
N PHE A 20 10.62 -21.23 -9.88
CA PHE A 20 11.03 -20.30 -8.82
C PHE A 20 9.89 -20.21 -7.79
N PRO A 21 9.95 -20.91 -6.65
CA PRO A 21 8.89 -20.84 -5.65
C PRO A 21 8.86 -19.45 -5.00
N ILE A 22 7.67 -18.88 -4.89
CA ILE A 22 7.43 -17.60 -4.23
C ILE A 22 6.92 -17.87 -2.81
N ARG A 23 7.64 -17.38 -1.81
CA ARG A 23 7.37 -17.62 -0.39
C ARG A 23 6.78 -16.39 0.28
N ASP A 24 5.83 -16.62 1.18
CA ASP A 24 5.35 -15.58 2.08
C ASP A 24 6.32 -15.35 3.26
N LYS A 25 5.97 -14.42 4.15
CA LYS A 25 6.76 -14.11 5.36
C LYS A 25 7.00 -15.30 6.30
N ARG A 26 6.19 -16.35 6.22
CA ARG A 26 6.31 -17.56 7.04
C ARG A 26 7.06 -18.68 6.31
N GLY A 27 7.58 -18.40 5.11
CA GLY A 27 8.28 -19.37 4.27
C GLY A 27 7.36 -20.33 3.52
N ARG A 28 6.03 -20.12 3.55
CA ARG A 28 5.07 -20.97 2.85
C ARG A 28 5.08 -20.62 1.38
N VAL A 29 5.09 -21.64 0.51
CA VAL A 29 4.99 -21.42 -0.93
C VAL A 29 3.56 -21.01 -1.28
N ILE A 30 3.40 -19.82 -1.84
CA ILE A 30 2.11 -19.23 -2.22
C ILE A 30 1.94 -19.11 -3.73
N GLY A 31 3.03 -19.15 -4.49
CA GLY A 31 3.01 -19.05 -5.94
C GLY A 31 4.31 -19.51 -6.56
N PHE A 32 4.38 -19.44 -7.89
CA PHE A 32 5.57 -19.79 -8.64
C PHE A 32 5.81 -18.80 -9.78
N GLY A 33 7.08 -18.48 -10.02
CA GLY A 33 7.59 -18.01 -11.31
C GLY A 33 8.15 -19.20 -12.09
N GLY A 34 8.13 -19.12 -13.42
CA GLY A 34 8.60 -20.18 -14.30
C GLY A 34 9.28 -19.64 -15.55
N ARG A 35 10.54 -20.01 -15.77
CA ARG A 35 11.32 -19.63 -16.96
C ARG A 35 11.44 -20.80 -17.93
N VAL A 36 11.15 -20.59 -19.22
CA VAL A 36 11.32 -21.64 -20.25
C VAL A 36 12.78 -22.04 -20.43
N LEU A 37 13.00 -23.31 -20.77
CA LEU A 37 14.32 -23.82 -21.18
C LEU A 37 14.55 -23.72 -22.70
N GLY A 38 13.47 -23.77 -23.50
CA GLY A 38 13.51 -23.62 -24.96
C GLY A 38 12.85 -22.33 -25.45
N ASP A 39 12.34 -22.33 -26.68
CA ASP A 39 11.80 -21.14 -27.36
C ASP A 39 10.31 -20.85 -27.06
N ALA A 40 9.73 -21.54 -26.10
CA ALA A 40 8.32 -21.36 -25.75
C ALA A 40 8.06 -19.95 -25.16
N LEU A 41 6.93 -19.35 -25.53
CA LEU A 41 6.51 -18.05 -25.00
C LEU A 41 5.37 -18.20 -23.97
N PRO A 42 5.29 -17.31 -22.97
CA PRO A 42 6.24 -16.23 -22.65
C PRO A 42 7.51 -16.76 -21.98
N LYS A 43 8.63 -16.02 -22.11
CA LYS A 43 9.94 -16.38 -21.51
C LYS A 43 9.83 -16.61 -20.00
N TYR A 44 9.12 -15.71 -19.31
CA TYR A 44 8.77 -15.81 -17.91
C TYR A 44 7.25 -15.90 -17.75
N LEU A 45 6.80 -16.78 -16.86
CA LEU A 45 5.40 -16.98 -16.53
C LEU A 45 5.22 -16.99 -15.02
N ASN A 46 4.28 -16.20 -14.52
CA ASN A 46 3.91 -16.25 -13.10
C ASN A 46 2.59 -16.98 -12.89
N SER A 47 2.43 -17.49 -11.67
CA SER A 47 1.12 -17.85 -11.14
C SER A 47 0.13 -16.68 -11.35
N PRO A 48 -1.14 -16.96 -11.66
CA PRO A 48 -2.19 -15.94 -11.60
C PRO A 48 -2.39 -15.48 -10.15
N GLU A 49 -3.13 -14.40 -9.96
CA GLU A 49 -3.65 -14.00 -8.65
C GLU A 49 -4.49 -15.14 -8.04
N THR A 50 -4.37 -15.37 -6.74
CA THR A 50 -5.16 -16.36 -5.98
C THR A 50 -5.44 -15.82 -4.57
N ASP A 51 -6.32 -16.47 -3.82
CA ASP A 51 -6.64 -16.09 -2.42
C ASP A 51 -5.41 -16.02 -1.50
N ILE A 52 -4.33 -16.74 -1.84
CA ILE A 52 -3.09 -16.77 -1.05
C ILE A 52 -1.93 -16.03 -1.71
N PHE A 53 -2.09 -15.55 -2.95
CA PHE A 53 -1.02 -14.93 -3.72
C PHE A 53 -1.50 -13.69 -4.46
N HIS A 54 -1.03 -12.55 -3.97
CA HIS A 54 -1.24 -11.25 -4.57
C HIS A 54 0.08 -10.62 -4.98
N LYS A 55 0.33 -10.48 -6.29
CA LYS A 55 1.62 -9.96 -6.82
C LYS A 55 1.92 -8.57 -6.30
N GLY A 56 0.91 -7.71 -6.24
CA GLY A 56 1.03 -6.34 -5.75
C GLY A 56 1.36 -6.23 -4.25
N ARG A 57 1.38 -7.33 -3.49
CA ARG A 57 1.60 -7.33 -2.04
C ARG A 57 2.74 -8.23 -1.59
N GLN A 58 3.46 -8.83 -2.54
CA GLN A 58 4.54 -9.78 -2.30
C GLN A 58 5.78 -9.38 -3.10
N LEU A 59 6.95 -9.68 -2.56
CA LEU A 59 8.24 -9.48 -3.20
C LEU A 59 8.99 -10.81 -3.19
N TYR A 60 9.46 -11.24 -4.35
CA TYR A 60 10.33 -12.40 -4.46
C TYR A 60 11.67 -12.10 -3.76
N GLY A 61 12.25 -13.07 -3.06
CA GLY A 61 13.52 -12.90 -2.35
C GLY A 61 13.41 -12.28 -0.95
N LEU A 62 12.25 -11.69 -0.58
CA LEU A 62 12.13 -11.00 0.71
C LEU A 62 12.22 -11.96 1.89
N TYR A 63 11.57 -13.13 1.80
CA TYR A 63 11.68 -14.15 2.85
C TYR A 63 13.14 -14.57 3.03
N GLU A 64 13.84 -14.84 1.94
CA GLU A 64 15.24 -15.26 1.89
C GLU A 64 16.17 -14.20 2.48
N ALA A 65 15.99 -12.94 2.11
CA ALA A 65 16.73 -11.82 2.65
C ALA A 65 16.55 -11.70 4.17
N GLN A 66 15.32 -11.87 4.66
CA GLN A 66 15.01 -11.82 6.10
C GLN A 66 15.49 -13.04 6.89
N GLN A 67 15.59 -14.21 6.25
CA GLN A 67 16.22 -15.37 6.85
C GLN A 67 17.73 -15.19 7.01
N ASN A 68 18.38 -14.47 6.09
CA ASN A 68 19.79 -14.14 6.19
C ASN A 68 20.06 -13.01 7.20
N ASN A 69 19.18 -12.00 7.26
CA ASN A 69 19.22 -10.95 8.27
C ASN A 69 17.79 -10.45 8.55
N ALA A 70 17.31 -10.60 9.79
CA ALA A 70 15.94 -10.23 10.17
C ALA A 70 15.61 -8.75 9.89
N GLU A 71 16.59 -7.86 10.07
CA GLU A 71 16.50 -6.43 9.81
C GLU A 71 17.65 -6.02 8.86
N PRO A 72 17.52 -6.27 7.54
CA PRO A 72 18.56 -5.92 6.58
C PRO A 72 18.89 -4.42 6.65
N PRO A 73 20.18 -4.03 6.68
CA PRO A 73 20.56 -2.62 6.71
C PRO A 73 20.06 -1.87 5.46
N ARG A 74 19.88 -2.61 4.35
CA ARG A 74 19.30 -2.13 3.10
C ARG A 74 18.62 -3.27 2.36
N LEU A 75 17.68 -2.93 1.47
CA LEU A 75 17.13 -3.83 0.45
C LEU A 75 17.35 -3.25 -0.94
N LEU A 76 17.68 -4.11 -1.89
CA LEU A 76 17.86 -3.78 -3.30
C LEU A 76 16.68 -4.34 -4.11
N VAL A 77 15.88 -3.47 -4.72
CA VAL A 77 14.76 -3.86 -5.57
C VAL A 77 15.26 -4.00 -7.01
N VAL A 78 15.08 -5.18 -7.61
CA VAL A 78 15.41 -5.51 -9.00
C VAL A 78 14.17 -5.99 -9.75
N GLU A 79 14.26 -6.20 -11.07
CA GLU A 79 13.09 -6.50 -11.90
C GLU A 79 12.65 -7.97 -11.87
N GLY A 80 13.60 -8.91 -11.79
CA GLY A 80 13.34 -10.33 -11.98
C GLY A 80 13.87 -11.26 -10.89
N TYR A 81 13.32 -12.49 -10.84
CA TYR A 81 13.77 -13.54 -9.92
C TYR A 81 15.21 -13.98 -10.24
N MET A 82 15.57 -13.97 -11.52
CA MET A 82 16.92 -14.30 -11.98
C MET A 82 17.95 -13.33 -11.42
N ASP A 83 17.64 -12.03 -11.38
CA ASP A 83 18.52 -11.00 -10.81
C ASP A 83 18.75 -11.26 -9.33
N VAL A 84 17.68 -11.54 -8.58
CA VAL A 84 17.77 -11.89 -7.15
C VAL A 84 18.65 -13.12 -6.94
N VAL A 85 18.44 -14.18 -7.73
CA VAL A 85 19.21 -15.43 -7.61
C VAL A 85 20.68 -15.22 -8.01
N ALA A 86 20.93 -14.46 -9.08
CA ALA A 86 22.27 -14.15 -9.53
C ALA A 86 23.03 -13.32 -8.50
N LEU A 87 22.40 -12.29 -7.93
CA LEU A 87 23.00 -11.48 -6.88
C LEU A 87 23.30 -12.32 -5.63
N ALA A 88 22.39 -13.21 -5.24
CA ALA A 88 22.63 -14.14 -4.13
C ALA A 88 23.82 -15.08 -4.39
N GLN A 89 24.02 -15.54 -5.63
CA GLN A 89 25.18 -16.35 -6.01
C GLN A 89 26.53 -15.61 -5.82
N TYR A 90 26.49 -14.29 -5.78
CA TYR A 90 27.63 -13.41 -5.50
C TYR A 90 27.56 -12.79 -4.08
N ASP A 91 26.89 -13.45 -3.14
CA ASP A 91 26.75 -13.01 -1.73
C ASP A 91 26.08 -11.64 -1.53
N ILE A 92 25.25 -11.20 -2.48
CA ILE A 92 24.38 -10.03 -2.37
C ILE A 92 22.99 -10.54 -1.97
N ASN A 93 22.85 -10.88 -0.69
CA ASN A 93 21.71 -11.61 -0.12
C ASN A 93 20.55 -10.71 0.35
N TYR A 94 20.44 -9.50 -0.19
CA TYR A 94 19.41 -8.52 0.18
C TYR A 94 18.65 -7.96 -1.05
N ALA A 95 18.75 -8.66 -2.18
CA ALA A 95 17.99 -8.35 -3.38
C ALA A 95 16.57 -8.92 -3.31
N VAL A 96 15.60 -8.16 -3.79
CA VAL A 96 14.19 -8.56 -3.89
C VAL A 96 13.61 -8.09 -5.23
N ALA A 97 12.58 -8.77 -5.74
CA ALA A 97 11.97 -8.41 -7.01
C ALA A 97 10.44 -8.29 -6.95
N SER A 98 9.89 -7.38 -7.75
CA SER A 98 8.46 -7.39 -8.04
C SER A 98 8.10 -8.55 -8.97
N LEU A 99 6.83 -8.93 -9.01
CA LEU A 99 6.38 -10.17 -9.64
C LEU A 99 5.74 -9.92 -11.02
N GLY A 100 6.42 -9.14 -11.85
CA GLY A 100 5.94 -8.72 -13.17
C GLY A 100 4.86 -7.63 -13.10
N THR A 101 4.95 -6.76 -12.09
CA THR A 101 4.09 -5.60 -11.90
C THR A 101 4.95 -4.39 -11.54
N SER A 102 4.47 -3.19 -11.85
CA SER A 102 5.03 -1.96 -11.29
C SER A 102 5.07 -2.04 -9.76
N THR A 103 6.05 -1.38 -9.14
CA THR A 103 6.14 -1.25 -7.68
C THR A 103 4.89 -0.58 -7.13
N THR A 104 4.22 -1.23 -6.19
CA THR A 104 2.96 -0.75 -5.61
C THR A 104 3.18 -0.06 -4.26
N ALA A 105 2.15 0.64 -3.77
CA ALA A 105 2.12 1.19 -2.41
C ALA A 105 2.34 0.11 -1.34
N ASP A 106 1.74 -1.08 -1.52
CA ASP A 106 1.93 -2.22 -0.62
C ASP A 106 3.38 -2.72 -0.64
N HIS A 107 4.06 -2.72 -1.80
CA HIS A 107 5.48 -3.03 -1.89
C HIS A 107 6.34 -2.02 -1.12
N ILE A 108 6.10 -0.72 -1.29
CA ILE A 108 6.84 0.32 -0.57
C ILE A 108 6.69 0.17 0.95
N GLN A 109 5.45 -0.02 1.43
CA GLN A 109 5.20 -0.26 2.85
C GLN A 109 5.80 -1.58 3.35
N LEU A 110 5.85 -2.61 2.50
CA LEU A 110 6.49 -3.88 2.84
C LEU A 110 8.01 -3.72 2.99
N LEU A 111 8.65 -3.02 2.05
CA LEU A 111 10.08 -2.70 2.08
C LEU A 111 10.46 -1.90 3.32
N PHE A 112 9.73 -0.80 3.58
CA PHE A 112 10.01 0.07 4.73
C PHE A 112 9.62 -0.51 6.10
N ARG A 113 8.95 -1.66 6.14
CA ARG A 113 8.81 -2.46 7.36
C ARG A 113 9.98 -3.40 7.61
N ALA A 114 10.74 -3.74 6.56
CA ALA A 114 11.89 -4.63 6.66
C ALA A 114 13.20 -3.85 6.83
N THR A 115 13.30 -2.65 6.28
CA THR A 115 14.51 -1.82 6.34
C THR A 115 14.17 -0.33 6.27
N ASN A 116 15.08 0.52 6.72
CA ASN A 116 14.98 1.97 6.52
C ASN A 116 15.63 2.45 5.22
N GLN A 117 16.41 1.60 4.53
CA GLN A 117 17.12 1.98 3.31
C GLN A 117 16.74 1.07 2.13
N VAL A 118 16.09 1.67 1.14
CA VAL A 118 15.67 0.99 -0.09
C VAL A 118 16.42 1.57 -1.27
N ILE A 119 16.93 0.70 -2.13
CA ILE A 119 17.57 1.08 -3.38
C ILE A 119 16.83 0.38 -4.51
N CYS A 120 16.23 1.15 -5.42
CA CYS A 120 15.59 0.60 -6.61
C CYS A 120 16.58 0.61 -7.77
N CYS A 121 16.85 -0.57 -8.34
CA CYS A 121 17.72 -0.77 -9.47
C CYS A 121 16.88 -0.94 -10.74
N TYR A 122 17.11 -0.07 -11.71
CA TYR A 122 16.44 -0.09 -13.00
C TYR A 122 17.45 -0.09 -14.15
N ASP A 123 17.01 -0.57 -15.30
CA ASP A 123 17.77 -0.43 -16.53
C ASP A 123 17.99 1.05 -16.87
N GLY A 124 19.12 1.34 -17.52
CA GLY A 124 19.50 2.70 -17.93
C GLY A 124 18.62 3.29 -19.03
N ASP A 125 17.75 2.50 -19.64
CA ASP A 125 16.95 2.93 -20.78
C ASP A 125 15.76 3.83 -20.39
N ARG A 126 14.97 4.23 -21.39
CA ARG A 126 13.78 5.04 -21.17
C ARG A 126 12.71 4.32 -20.34
N ALA A 127 12.50 3.03 -20.57
CA ALA A 127 11.49 2.25 -19.87
C ALA A 127 11.83 2.10 -18.37
N GLY A 128 13.11 1.86 -18.06
CA GLY A 128 13.64 1.83 -16.70
C GLY A 128 13.48 3.17 -15.99
N ARG A 129 13.78 4.30 -16.65
CA ARG A 129 13.52 5.64 -16.09
C ARG A 129 12.04 5.93 -15.84
N GLU A 130 11.15 5.53 -16.75
CA GLU A 130 9.70 5.65 -16.55
C GLU A 130 9.20 4.77 -15.39
N ALA A 131 9.78 3.58 -15.22
CA ALA A 131 9.49 2.72 -14.07
C ALA A 131 9.99 3.31 -12.75
N ALA A 132 11.19 3.88 -12.74
CA ALA A 132 11.75 4.59 -11.61
C ALA A 132 10.88 5.79 -11.20
N TRP A 133 10.38 6.56 -12.17
CA TRP A 133 9.46 7.68 -11.90
C TRP A 133 8.16 7.20 -11.25
N ARG A 134 7.53 6.14 -11.77
CA ARG A 134 6.32 5.54 -11.17
C ARG A 134 6.57 5.05 -9.75
N ALA A 135 7.74 4.46 -9.49
CA ALA A 135 8.12 4.03 -8.15
C ALA A 135 8.36 5.21 -7.20
N LEU A 136 8.96 6.31 -7.69
CA LEU A 136 9.08 7.55 -6.94
C LEU A 136 7.71 8.09 -6.53
N GLU A 137 6.80 8.29 -7.49
CA GLU A 137 5.44 8.79 -7.22
C GLU A 137 4.71 7.93 -6.19
N THR A 138 4.80 6.62 -6.35
CA THR A 138 4.17 5.65 -5.43
C THR A 138 4.81 5.71 -4.03
N ALA A 139 6.09 6.03 -3.92
CA ALA A 139 6.82 6.04 -2.67
C ALA A 139 6.67 7.34 -1.86
N LEU A 140 6.47 8.50 -2.50
CA LEU A 140 6.41 9.80 -1.84
C LEU A 140 5.50 9.81 -0.59
N PRO A 141 4.25 9.27 -0.62
CA PRO A 141 3.36 9.26 0.55
C PRO A 141 3.87 8.45 1.75
N TYR A 142 4.90 7.63 1.56
CA TYR A 142 5.47 6.74 2.57
C TYR A 142 6.85 7.19 3.04
N MET A 143 7.37 8.32 2.55
CA MET A 143 8.67 8.86 2.93
C MET A 143 8.60 9.64 4.25
N THR A 144 8.47 8.93 5.38
CA THR A 144 8.60 9.51 6.72
C THR A 144 10.06 9.76 7.08
N ASP A 145 10.31 10.57 8.10
CA ASP A 145 11.68 10.80 8.59
C ASP A 145 12.37 9.48 8.97
N GLY A 146 13.67 9.39 8.69
CA GLY A 146 14.49 8.19 8.89
C GLY A 146 14.45 7.18 7.74
N ARG A 147 13.52 7.29 6.78
CA ARG A 147 13.48 6.43 5.59
C ARG A 147 14.31 7.02 4.45
N GLN A 148 15.04 6.15 3.76
CA GLN A 148 15.84 6.50 2.60
C GLN A 148 15.45 5.66 1.38
N LEU A 149 15.18 6.35 0.27
CA LEU A 149 14.99 5.75 -1.05
C LEU A 149 16.06 6.30 -2.00
N ARG A 150 16.74 5.41 -2.72
CA ARG A 150 17.70 5.75 -3.77
C ARG A 150 17.38 5.02 -5.07
N PHE A 151 17.85 5.57 -6.19
CA PHE A 151 17.65 5.03 -7.53
C PHE A 151 19.00 4.73 -8.18
N MET A 152 19.22 3.47 -8.52
CA MET A 152 20.40 2.98 -9.23
C MET A 152 20.00 2.69 -10.67
N PHE A 153 20.71 3.29 -11.62
CA PHE A 153 20.53 3.03 -13.05
C PHE A 153 21.72 2.26 -13.59
N LEU A 154 21.45 1.15 -14.28
CA LEU A 154 22.48 0.33 -14.90
C LEU A 154 22.94 0.93 -16.23
N PRO A 155 24.13 0.58 -16.73
CA PRO A 155 24.51 0.87 -18.11
C PRO A 155 23.51 0.28 -19.11
N ASP A 156 23.36 0.92 -20.27
CA ASP A 156 22.44 0.45 -21.31
C ASP A 156 22.79 -0.98 -21.75
N GLY A 157 21.78 -1.87 -21.74
CA GLY A 157 21.93 -3.26 -22.13
C GLY A 157 22.49 -4.20 -21.05
N GLU A 158 22.70 -3.72 -19.83
CA GLU A 158 23.05 -4.54 -18.67
C GLU A 158 21.84 -4.73 -17.75
N ASP A 159 21.72 -5.93 -17.18
CA ASP A 159 20.84 -6.23 -16.05
C ASP A 159 21.69 -6.56 -14.80
N PRO A 160 21.11 -6.68 -13.60
CA PRO A 160 21.88 -7.03 -12.40
C PRO A 160 22.63 -8.36 -12.54
N ASP A 161 22.08 -9.34 -13.26
CA ASP A 161 22.71 -10.65 -13.51
C ASP A 161 23.98 -10.53 -14.36
N THR A 162 23.92 -9.85 -15.51
CA THR A 162 25.07 -9.67 -16.40
C THR A 162 26.13 -8.79 -15.75
N LEU A 163 25.72 -7.74 -15.05
CA LEU A 163 26.64 -6.77 -14.48
C LEU A 163 27.41 -7.34 -13.29
N VAL A 164 26.75 -8.05 -12.36
CA VAL A 164 27.44 -8.66 -11.21
C VAL A 164 28.41 -9.75 -11.66
N ARG A 165 28.11 -10.48 -12.74
CA ARG A 165 29.03 -11.47 -13.31
C ARG A 165 30.29 -10.85 -13.89
N LYS A 166 30.17 -9.67 -14.50
CA LYS A 166 31.28 -8.94 -15.13
C LYS A 166 32.16 -8.24 -14.09
N GLU A 167 31.55 -7.54 -13.14
CA GLU A 167 32.26 -6.65 -12.22
C GLU A 167 32.54 -7.30 -10.84
N GLY A 168 31.77 -8.33 -10.46
CA GLY A 168 31.81 -8.95 -9.15
C GLY A 168 31.13 -8.11 -8.06
N LYS A 169 31.02 -8.70 -6.86
CA LYS A 169 30.29 -8.12 -5.71
C LYS A 169 30.77 -6.72 -5.35
N ALA A 170 32.08 -6.56 -5.11
CA ALA A 170 32.62 -5.33 -4.55
C ALA A 170 32.39 -4.11 -5.46
N ALA A 171 32.56 -4.28 -6.78
CA ALA A 171 32.30 -3.23 -7.75
C ALA A 171 30.80 -2.94 -7.91
N PHE A 172 29.95 -3.97 -7.90
CA PHE A 172 28.50 -3.80 -7.92
C PHE A 172 28.00 -3.02 -6.69
N GLU A 173 28.51 -3.33 -5.48
CA GLU A 173 28.19 -2.59 -4.27
C GLU A 173 28.73 -1.15 -4.29
N ALA A 174 29.94 -0.93 -4.83
CA ALA A 174 30.48 0.42 -5.00
C ALA A 174 29.61 1.28 -5.93
N ARG A 175 29.07 0.69 -7.01
CA ARG A 175 28.10 1.33 -7.89
C ARG A 175 26.80 1.65 -7.16
N MET A 176 26.33 0.74 -6.31
CA MET A 176 25.12 0.96 -5.52
C MET A 176 25.27 2.10 -4.51
N GLU A 177 26.48 2.37 -3.98
CA GLU A 177 26.72 3.57 -3.16
C GLU A 177 26.56 4.88 -3.95
N GLN A 178 26.76 4.85 -5.27
CA GLN A 178 26.52 5.99 -6.16
C GLN A 178 25.06 6.13 -6.58
N ALA A 179 24.14 5.30 -6.05
CA ALA A 179 22.71 5.41 -6.35
C ALA A 179 22.19 6.80 -5.99
N GLN A 180 21.43 7.39 -6.92
CA GLN A 180 20.93 8.75 -6.80
C GLN A 180 19.94 8.86 -5.63
N PRO A 181 20.11 9.84 -4.72
CA PRO A 181 19.09 10.15 -3.73
C PRO A 181 17.75 10.50 -4.39
N LEU A 182 16.64 10.25 -3.70
CA LEU A 182 15.28 10.59 -4.16
C LEU A 182 15.18 12.04 -4.66
N SER A 183 15.74 13.00 -3.92
CA SER A 183 15.74 14.42 -4.29
C SER A 183 16.43 14.68 -5.63
N THR A 184 17.64 14.15 -5.81
CA THR A 184 18.42 14.27 -7.03
C THR A 184 17.67 13.67 -8.21
N PHE A 185 17.11 12.47 -8.04
CA PHE A 185 16.33 11.82 -9.10
C PHE A 185 15.06 12.61 -9.45
N LEU A 186 14.35 13.14 -8.46
CA LEU A 186 13.16 13.98 -8.65
C LEU A 186 13.49 15.19 -9.53
N PHE A 187 14.48 15.99 -9.15
CA PHE A 187 14.80 17.21 -9.90
C PHE A 187 15.45 16.93 -11.25
N ASN A 188 16.31 15.90 -11.37
CA ASN A 188 16.87 15.50 -12.66
C ASN A 188 15.79 15.06 -13.66
N SER A 189 14.64 14.57 -13.17
CA SER A 189 13.51 14.18 -14.01
C SER A 189 12.62 15.37 -14.41
N LEU A 190 12.51 16.39 -13.56
CA LEU A 190 11.67 17.57 -13.82
C LEU A 190 12.38 18.66 -14.63
N LEU A 191 13.68 18.90 -14.38
CA LEU A 191 14.44 19.98 -15.00
C LEU A 191 14.45 19.95 -16.54
N PRO A 192 14.55 18.80 -17.22
CA PRO A 192 14.52 18.75 -18.69
C PRO A 192 13.17 19.18 -19.30
N GLN A 193 12.11 19.29 -18.50
CA GLN A 193 10.75 19.63 -18.96
C GLN A 193 10.47 21.13 -18.96
N VAL A 194 11.41 21.96 -18.48
CA VAL A 194 11.20 23.39 -18.22
C VAL A 194 12.40 24.22 -18.66
N ASP A 195 12.15 25.48 -19.04
CA ASP A 195 13.20 26.46 -19.32
C ASP A 195 13.33 27.48 -18.17
N LEU A 196 14.33 27.28 -17.31
CA LEU A 196 14.57 28.13 -16.13
C LEU A 196 15.05 29.54 -16.45
N SER A 197 15.39 29.85 -17.70
CA SER A 197 15.72 31.21 -18.14
C SER A 197 14.48 32.11 -18.20
N THR A 198 13.29 31.52 -18.27
CA THR A 198 12.01 32.25 -18.39
C THR A 198 11.21 32.22 -17.08
N PRO A 199 10.43 33.28 -16.77
CA PRO A 199 9.49 33.25 -15.65
C PRO A 199 8.46 32.12 -15.76
N ASP A 200 7.97 31.84 -16.97
CA ASP A 200 6.99 30.79 -17.23
C ASP A 200 7.55 29.40 -16.95
N GLY A 201 8.78 29.11 -17.38
CA GLY A 201 9.42 27.82 -17.08
C GLY A 201 9.72 27.64 -15.59
N ARG A 202 10.05 28.71 -14.86
CA ARG A 202 10.15 28.68 -13.38
C ARG A 202 8.81 28.40 -12.72
N ALA A 203 7.73 29.02 -13.21
CA ALA A 203 6.38 28.74 -12.74
C ALA A 203 5.94 27.28 -13.04
N GLN A 204 6.33 26.75 -14.20
CA GLN A 204 6.08 25.38 -14.60
C GLN A 204 6.82 24.38 -13.71
N LEU A 205 8.09 24.63 -13.35
CA LEU A 205 8.82 23.77 -12.41
C LEU A 205 8.11 23.70 -11.05
N SER A 206 7.64 24.85 -10.56
CA SER A 206 6.89 24.92 -9.30
C SER A 206 5.58 24.12 -9.39
N THR A 207 4.86 24.25 -10.51
CA THR A 207 3.63 23.51 -10.80
C THR A 207 3.85 21.99 -10.81
N LEU A 208 4.98 21.52 -11.32
CA LEU A 208 5.33 20.10 -11.36
C LEU A 208 5.83 19.58 -9.99
N ALA A 209 6.68 20.34 -9.31
CA ALA A 209 7.37 19.87 -8.10
C ALA A 209 6.50 19.97 -6.83
N LEU A 210 5.74 21.07 -6.64
CA LEU A 210 4.99 21.30 -5.40
C LEU A 210 3.96 20.20 -5.08
N PRO A 211 3.17 19.67 -6.03
CA PRO A 211 2.26 18.56 -5.76
C PRO A 211 2.96 17.28 -5.32
N LEU A 212 4.19 17.03 -5.79
CA LEU A 212 5.00 15.87 -5.40
C LEU A 212 5.58 16.06 -4.00
N ILE A 213 6.17 17.23 -3.73
CA ILE A 213 6.75 17.57 -2.43
C ILE A 213 5.70 17.54 -1.33
N THR A 214 4.47 17.98 -1.62
CA THR A 214 3.36 18.00 -0.65
C THR A 214 2.94 16.60 -0.18
N GLN A 215 3.18 15.56 -0.98
CA GLN A 215 2.85 14.18 -0.60
C GLN A 215 3.80 13.60 0.45
N VAL A 216 5.02 14.14 0.60
CA VAL A 216 6.06 13.59 1.48
C VAL A 216 5.70 13.83 2.95
N PRO A 217 5.44 12.80 3.78
CA PRO A 217 5.04 13.00 5.17
C PRO A 217 6.20 13.42 6.10
N GLY A 218 7.45 13.03 5.82
CA GLY A 218 8.63 13.38 6.63
C GLY A 218 8.98 14.86 6.55
N GLU A 219 9.12 15.50 7.71
CA GLU A 219 9.31 16.95 7.81
C GLU A 219 10.68 17.36 7.26
N THR A 220 11.73 16.61 7.62
CA THR A 220 13.11 16.91 7.22
C THR A 220 13.26 16.83 5.70
N LEU A 221 12.75 15.74 5.11
CA LEU A 221 12.82 15.55 3.66
C LEU A 221 11.97 16.59 2.92
N ARG A 222 10.78 16.92 3.43
CA ARG A 222 9.92 17.94 2.82
C ARG A 222 10.58 19.32 2.83
N ILE A 223 11.17 19.73 3.95
CA ILE A 223 11.92 21.00 4.05
C ILE A 223 13.08 21.00 3.05
N TYR A 224 13.88 19.93 3.03
CA TYR A 224 15.01 19.82 2.11
C TYR A 224 14.59 19.92 0.63
N LEU A 225 13.54 19.22 0.22
CA LEU A 225 13.02 19.29 -1.15
C LEU A 225 12.52 20.69 -1.52
N ARG A 226 11.92 21.41 -0.57
CA ARG A 226 11.49 22.80 -0.78
C ARG A 226 12.66 23.75 -0.94
N GLN A 227 13.68 23.61 -0.10
CA GLN A 227 14.91 24.40 -0.21
C GLN A 227 15.60 24.14 -1.55
N GLU A 228 15.70 22.88 -1.98
CA GLU A 228 16.23 22.55 -3.29
C GLU A 228 15.40 23.17 -4.42
N LEU A 229 14.06 23.16 -4.33
CA LEU A 229 13.20 23.85 -5.29
C LEU A 229 13.47 25.37 -5.29
N GLY A 230 13.55 26.01 -4.11
CA GLY A 230 13.87 27.44 -3.97
C GLY A 230 15.20 27.80 -4.62
N ASN A 231 16.25 27.00 -4.35
CA ASN A 231 17.57 27.13 -4.95
C ASN A 231 17.52 27.08 -6.48
N LYS A 232 16.76 26.14 -7.06
CA LYS A 232 16.62 26.00 -8.52
C LYS A 232 15.82 27.14 -9.15
N LEU A 233 14.88 27.74 -8.42
CA LEU A 233 14.09 28.89 -8.88
C LEU A 233 14.80 30.24 -8.68
N GLY A 234 15.89 30.27 -7.90
CA GLY A 234 16.55 31.51 -7.48
C GLY A 234 15.75 32.28 -6.41
N ILE A 235 14.90 31.59 -5.66
CA ILE A 235 14.11 32.16 -4.56
C ILE A 235 14.87 31.85 -3.26
N LEU A 236 15.35 32.89 -2.58
CA LEU A 236 16.13 32.76 -1.35
C LEU A 236 15.27 32.61 -0.08
N ASP A 237 13.96 32.83 -0.18
CA ASP A 237 13.03 32.84 0.95
C ASP A 237 12.02 31.69 0.87
N ASP A 238 12.16 30.70 1.75
CA ASP A 238 11.23 29.57 1.89
C ASP A 238 9.78 30.01 2.19
N ALA A 239 9.60 31.20 2.80
CA ALA A 239 8.28 31.77 3.07
C ALA A 239 7.59 32.30 1.81
N GLN A 240 8.33 32.63 0.75
CA GLN A 240 7.74 32.95 -0.56
C GLN A 240 7.27 31.67 -1.27
N LEU A 241 7.98 30.56 -1.10
CA LEU A 241 7.54 29.24 -1.57
C LEU A 241 6.25 28.78 -0.87
N GLU A 242 6.12 28.98 0.45
CA GLU A 242 4.86 28.74 1.19
C GLU A 242 3.66 29.46 0.56
N ARG A 243 3.86 30.67 0.05
CA ARG A 243 2.79 31.46 -0.58
C ARG A 243 2.41 30.95 -1.97
N LEU A 244 3.33 30.29 -2.66
CA LEU A 244 3.14 29.66 -3.97
C LEU A 244 2.57 28.24 -3.84
N MET A 245 2.79 27.59 -2.70
CA MET A 245 2.00 26.41 -2.37
C MET A 245 0.54 26.83 -2.44
N PRO A 246 -0.34 26.03 -3.07
CA PRO A 246 -1.75 26.19 -2.79
C PRO A 246 -1.83 26.15 -1.28
N LYS A 247 -2.25 27.27 -0.66
CA LYS A 247 -2.74 27.22 0.70
C LYS A 247 -3.63 25.99 0.67
N LEU A 248 -3.39 25.04 1.56
CA LEU A 248 -4.45 24.13 1.95
C LEU A 248 -5.52 25.07 2.53
N THR A 249 -6.26 25.74 1.65
CA THR A 249 -7.60 26.18 1.92
C THR A 249 -8.22 24.89 2.38
N GLU A 250 -8.61 24.85 3.63
CA GLU A 250 -9.48 23.82 4.20
C GLU A 250 -10.84 23.72 3.45
N ASN A 251 -10.95 24.30 2.25
CA ASN A 251 -12.04 24.23 1.32
C ASN A 251 -11.65 23.30 0.17
N GLY A 252 -12.13 22.05 0.22
CA GLY A 252 -12.42 21.30 -1.00
C GLY A 252 -11.67 19.99 -1.24
N ALA A 253 -10.82 19.50 -0.33
CA ALA A 253 -10.64 18.05 -0.29
C ALA A 253 -12.00 17.46 0.14
N PRO A 254 -12.57 16.43 -0.54
CA PRO A 254 -13.59 15.65 0.12
C PRO A 254 -12.89 15.11 1.36
N ARG A 255 -13.24 15.66 2.53
CA ARG A 255 -12.82 15.08 3.82
C ARG A 255 -13.06 13.58 3.65
N PRO A 256 -12.06 12.70 3.83
CA PRO A 256 -12.35 11.27 3.87
C PRO A 256 -13.53 11.14 4.83
N ALA A 257 -14.67 10.67 4.32
CA ALA A 257 -15.91 10.68 5.07
C ALA A 257 -15.56 10.11 6.45
N PRO A 258 -15.83 10.84 7.56
CA PRO A 258 -15.25 10.51 8.86
C PRO A 258 -15.44 9.02 9.09
N GLN A 259 -14.33 8.28 9.05
CA GLN A 259 -14.40 6.84 9.22
C GLN A 259 -14.94 6.63 10.63
N LEU A 260 -16.11 5.99 10.71
CA LEU A 260 -16.77 5.76 11.99
C LEU A 260 -15.81 4.96 12.86
N LYS A 261 -15.24 5.59 13.91
CA LYS A 261 -14.40 4.90 14.90
C LYS A 261 -15.17 3.69 15.43
N ARG A 262 -14.56 2.50 15.43
CA ARG A 262 -15.14 1.26 15.96
C ARG A 262 -15.25 1.35 17.49
N THR A 263 -16.40 1.80 17.99
CA THR A 263 -16.74 1.77 19.41
C THR A 263 -17.66 0.57 19.68
N THR A 264 -17.69 0.08 20.92
CA THR A 264 -18.58 -1.02 21.33
C THR A 264 -20.03 -0.75 20.92
N MET A 265 -20.53 0.48 21.12
CA MET A 265 -21.90 0.86 20.73
C MET A 265 -22.13 0.84 19.22
N ARG A 266 -21.16 1.25 18.39
CA ARG A 266 -21.30 1.20 16.93
C ARG A 266 -21.25 -0.22 16.38
N ILE A 267 -20.47 -1.09 17.01
CA ILE A 267 -20.46 -2.52 16.71
C ILE A 267 -21.84 -3.12 17.04
N LEU A 268 -22.40 -2.83 18.21
CA LEU A 268 -23.71 -3.29 18.62
C LEU A 268 -24.84 -2.78 17.72
N ILE A 269 -24.82 -1.49 17.35
CA ILE A 269 -25.77 -0.91 16.40
C ILE A 269 -25.61 -1.54 15.02
N GLY A 270 -24.38 -1.70 14.51
CA GLY A 270 -24.13 -2.34 13.22
C GLY A 270 -24.61 -3.79 13.18
N LEU A 271 -24.34 -4.56 14.24
CA LEU A 271 -24.84 -5.92 14.41
C LEU A 271 -26.35 -6.01 14.33
N LEU A 272 -27.05 -5.13 15.07
CA LEU A 272 -28.51 -5.10 15.11
C LEU A 272 -29.12 -4.65 13.78
N VAL A 273 -28.50 -3.70 13.08
CA VAL A 273 -28.95 -3.25 11.76
C VAL A 273 -28.78 -4.34 10.69
N GLN A 274 -27.65 -5.06 10.72
CA GLN A 274 -27.37 -6.16 9.80
C GLN A 274 -28.20 -7.42 10.13
N ASN A 275 -28.59 -7.60 11.39
CA ASN A 275 -29.34 -8.76 11.86
C ASN A 275 -30.44 -8.32 12.86
N PRO A 276 -31.57 -7.76 12.39
CA PRO A 276 -32.65 -7.28 13.26
C PRO A 276 -33.24 -8.35 14.19
N ASP A 277 -33.18 -9.62 13.78
CA ASP A 277 -33.64 -10.78 14.56
C ASP A 277 -32.85 -11.02 15.85
N LEU A 278 -31.73 -10.31 16.07
CA LEU A 278 -30.96 -10.37 17.32
C LEU A 278 -31.58 -9.52 18.44
N ALA A 279 -32.58 -8.67 18.15
CA ALA A 279 -33.20 -7.80 19.15
C ALA A 279 -33.72 -8.52 20.42
N PRO A 280 -34.30 -9.75 20.35
CA PRO A 280 -34.73 -10.49 21.53
C PRO A 280 -33.58 -10.96 22.45
N LEU A 281 -32.35 -11.01 21.94
CA LEU A 281 -31.16 -11.40 22.72
C LEU A 281 -30.56 -10.24 23.51
N VAL A 282 -31.07 -9.02 23.31
CA VAL A 282 -30.58 -7.85 24.02
C VAL A 282 -31.12 -7.86 25.46
N PRO A 283 -30.25 -7.83 26.49
CA PRO A 283 -30.71 -7.79 27.87
C PRO A 283 -31.46 -6.49 28.17
N PRO A 284 -32.30 -6.44 29.22
CA PRO A 284 -32.95 -5.20 29.63
C PRO A 284 -31.93 -4.08 29.85
N LEU A 285 -32.07 -3.00 29.08
CA LEU A 285 -31.14 -1.86 29.12
C LEU A 285 -31.44 -0.89 30.29
N ALA A 286 -32.37 -1.24 31.17
CA ALA A 286 -32.77 -0.45 32.32
C ALA A 286 -31.61 -0.37 33.34
N GLY A 287 -31.14 0.87 33.60
CA GLY A 287 -30.04 1.13 34.53
C GLY A 287 -28.71 1.57 33.89
N LEU A 288 -28.62 1.57 32.55
CA LEU A 288 -27.46 2.08 31.83
C LEU A 288 -27.51 3.62 31.67
N ASP A 289 -26.43 4.31 32.01
CA ASP A 289 -26.34 5.77 31.93
C ASP A 289 -25.96 6.25 30.52
N GLN A 290 -26.89 6.88 29.82
CA GLN A 290 -26.69 7.45 28.48
C GLN A 290 -25.57 8.51 28.43
N ARG A 291 -25.27 9.18 29.56
CA ARG A 291 -24.17 10.18 29.61
C ARG A 291 -22.79 9.54 29.54
N ARG A 292 -22.67 8.26 29.93
CA ARG A 292 -21.41 7.50 29.90
C ARG A 292 -21.24 6.69 28.62
N MET A 293 -22.31 6.42 27.88
CA MET A 293 -22.30 5.59 26.67
C MET A 293 -22.95 6.30 25.48
N PRO A 294 -22.18 7.12 24.73
CA PRO A 294 -22.66 7.74 23.50
C PRO A 294 -23.16 6.68 22.50
N GLY A 295 -24.40 6.85 22.03
CA GLY A 295 -25.07 5.91 21.11
C GLY A 295 -26.03 4.92 21.77
N LEU A 296 -26.11 4.86 23.10
CA LEU A 296 -27.05 3.99 23.81
C LEU A 296 -28.51 4.32 23.50
N GLY A 297 -28.87 5.60 23.35
CA GLY A 297 -30.23 6.01 23.01
C GLY A 297 -30.70 5.44 21.66
N LEU A 298 -29.88 5.60 20.62
CA LEU A 298 -30.15 5.05 19.28
C LEU A 298 -30.21 3.53 19.30
N PHE A 299 -29.32 2.87 20.04
CA PHE A 299 -29.35 1.42 20.17
C PHE A 299 -30.65 0.93 20.83
N SER A 300 -31.06 1.53 21.96
CA SER A 300 -32.33 1.19 22.63
C SER A 300 -33.54 1.40 21.74
N GLU A 301 -33.55 2.46 20.94
CA GLU A 301 -34.62 2.75 19.99
C GLU A 301 -34.71 1.67 18.91
N LEU A 302 -33.59 1.30 18.28
CA LEU A 302 -33.54 0.23 17.28
C LEU A 302 -34.02 -1.11 17.85
N VAL A 303 -33.62 -1.43 19.09
CA VAL A 303 -34.07 -2.66 19.77
C VAL A 303 -35.60 -2.66 19.93
N ASN A 304 -36.18 -1.55 20.39
CA ASN A 304 -37.63 -1.44 20.55
C ASN A 304 -38.36 -1.56 19.20
N THR A 305 -37.83 -0.92 18.15
CA THR A 305 -38.38 -1.00 16.79
C THR A 305 -38.39 -2.45 16.29
N CYS A 306 -37.26 -3.16 16.39
CA CYS A 306 -37.16 -4.57 15.99
C CYS A 306 -38.05 -5.51 16.84
N LEU A 307 -38.20 -5.26 18.15
CA LEU A 307 -39.10 -6.03 19.01
C LEU A 307 -40.58 -5.78 18.69
N SER A 308 -40.93 -4.56 18.30
CA SER A 308 -42.31 -4.19 17.95
C SER A 308 -42.77 -4.74 16.60
N GLN A 309 -41.82 -5.09 15.73
CA GLN A 309 -42.07 -5.58 14.37
C GLN A 309 -41.17 -6.80 14.06
N PRO A 310 -41.55 -7.99 14.53
CA PRO A 310 -40.77 -9.21 14.32
C PRO A 310 -40.60 -9.56 12.83
N GLY A 311 -39.40 -9.98 12.42
CA GLY A 311 -39.09 -10.35 11.04
C GLY A 311 -38.68 -9.18 10.13
N LEU A 312 -38.30 -8.04 10.69
CA LEU A 312 -37.79 -6.91 9.93
C LEU A 312 -36.50 -7.26 9.20
N THR A 313 -36.42 -6.94 7.91
CA THR A 313 -35.16 -7.03 7.16
C THR A 313 -34.31 -5.77 7.35
N THR A 314 -32.99 -5.85 7.17
CA THR A 314 -32.08 -4.68 7.20
C THR A 314 -32.56 -3.56 6.28
N GLY A 315 -33.02 -3.88 5.08
CA GLY A 315 -33.52 -2.87 4.12
C GLY A 315 -34.78 -2.16 4.61
N GLN A 316 -35.73 -2.89 5.21
CA GLN A 316 -36.94 -2.31 5.79
C GLN A 316 -36.64 -1.45 7.02
N LEU A 317 -35.67 -1.87 7.84
CA LEU A 317 -35.22 -1.10 9.00
C LEU A 317 -34.59 0.23 8.55
N LEU A 318 -33.67 0.20 7.59
CA LEU A 318 -33.04 1.41 7.06
C LEU A 318 -34.05 2.39 6.43
N GLU A 319 -35.09 1.86 5.78
CA GLU A 319 -36.14 2.70 5.18
C GLU A 319 -36.95 3.47 6.23
N GLN A 320 -37.21 2.88 7.41
CA GLN A 320 -37.92 3.57 8.50
C GLN A 320 -37.13 4.75 9.08
N TYR A 321 -35.81 4.70 8.99
CA TYR A 321 -34.92 5.76 9.46
C TYR A 321 -34.54 6.75 8.35
N ARG A 322 -35.05 6.59 7.13
CA ARG A 322 -34.78 7.51 6.01
C ARG A 322 -35.26 8.92 6.37
N GLY A 323 -34.35 9.91 6.27
CA GLY A 323 -34.64 11.31 6.59
C GLY A 323 -34.41 11.72 8.06
N THR A 324 -34.00 10.79 8.92
CA THR A 324 -33.51 11.09 10.27
C THR A 324 -32.04 11.54 10.25
N ASN A 325 -31.55 12.11 11.36
CA ASN A 325 -30.15 12.51 11.49
C ASN A 325 -29.20 11.29 11.51
N GLU A 326 -29.74 10.11 11.81
CA GLU A 326 -29.03 8.86 12.01
C GLU A 326 -28.95 8.01 10.73
N ALA A 327 -29.76 8.31 9.71
CA ALA A 327 -29.90 7.55 8.45
C ALA A 327 -28.55 7.21 7.82
N ALA A 328 -27.71 8.23 7.59
CA ALA A 328 -26.40 8.07 6.96
C ALA A 328 -25.39 7.27 7.82
N THR A 329 -25.61 7.20 9.13
CA THR A 329 -24.78 6.39 10.03
C THR A 329 -25.21 4.93 9.99
N LEU A 330 -26.51 4.67 10.02
CA LEU A 330 -27.07 3.31 9.96
C LEU A 330 -26.77 2.63 8.62
N GLU A 331 -26.87 3.36 7.51
CA GLU A 331 -26.52 2.88 6.17
C GLU A 331 -25.02 2.55 6.03
N LYS A 332 -24.14 3.29 6.72
CA LYS A 332 -22.71 2.95 6.75
C LYS A 332 -22.42 1.72 7.61
N LEU A 333 -23.13 1.57 8.73
CA LEU A 333 -22.95 0.45 9.65
C LEU A 333 -23.55 -0.86 9.09
N SER A 334 -24.56 -0.80 8.22
CA SER A 334 -25.09 -1.98 7.54
C SER A 334 -24.10 -2.60 6.54
N MET A 335 -23.16 -1.80 6.02
CA MET A 335 -22.16 -2.20 5.02
C MET A 335 -20.80 -2.60 5.62
N TRP A 336 -20.71 -2.80 6.94
CA TRP A 336 -19.47 -3.23 7.59
C TRP A 336 -19.25 -4.75 7.43
N ASP A 337 -18.34 -5.14 6.53
CA ASP A 337 -18.04 -6.54 6.15
C ASP A 337 -17.49 -7.43 7.29
N ASP A 338 -16.86 -6.84 8.32
CA ASP A 338 -16.16 -7.59 9.39
C ASP A 338 -17.08 -8.16 10.50
N ILE A 339 -18.40 -7.99 10.39
CA ILE A 339 -19.33 -8.22 11.51
C ILE A 339 -20.26 -9.43 11.31
N ALA A 340 -20.10 -10.18 10.21
CA ALA A 340 -20.92 -11.32 9.85
C ALA A 340 -20.74 -12.60 10.72
N ASP A 341 -19.95 -12.56 11.79
CA ASP A 341 -19.79 -13.71 12.69
C ASP A 341 -20.83 -13.65 13.83
N LYS A 342 -21.87 -14.49 13.72
CA LYS A 342 -22.93 -14.62 14.74
C LYS A 342 -22.36 -14.91 16.14
N ASP A 343 -21.23 -15.60 16.25
CA ASP A 343 -20.60 -15.90 17.54
C ASP A 343 -20.00 -14.65 18.21
N ILE A 344 -19.54 -13.68 17.41
CA ILE A 344 -19.04 -12.38 17.90
C ILE A 344 -20.24 -11.51 18.31
N ALA A 345 -21.37 -11.62 17.62
CA ALA A 345 -22.59 -10.91 17.95
C ALA A 345 -23.13 -11.29 19.32
N GLU A 346 -23.31 -12.59 19.57
CA GLU A 346 -23.83 -13.12 20.83
C GLU A 346 -22.91 -12.78 22.02
N LYS A 347 -21.59 -12.96 21.86
CA LYS A 347 -20.62 -12.62 22.91
C LYS A 347 -20.62 -11.14 23.29
N ASN A 348 -20.80 -10.24 22.33
CA ASN A 348 -20.82 -8.80 22.61
C ASN A 348 -22.16 -8.34 23.19
N LEU A 349 -23.28 -8.94 22.79
CA LEU A 349 -24.59 -8.70 23.39
C LEU A 349 -24.65 -9.17 24.84
N HIS A 350 -24.09 -10.34 25.15
CA HIS A 350 -24.00 -10.84 26.53
C HIS A 350 -23.12 -9.97 27.44
N ARG A 351 -22.10 -9.27 26.90
CA ARG A 351 -21.28 -8.33 27.66
C ARG A 351 -22.04 -7.10 28.14
N LEU A 352 -23.16 -6.74 27.51
CA LEU A 352 -24.06 -5.68 28.02
C LEU A 352 -24.77 -6.09 29.32
N ALA A 353 -24.93 -7.40 29.58
CA ALA A 353 -25.61 -7.93 30.75
C ALA A 353 -24.73 -8.04 32.01
N GLN A 354 -23.41 -7.86 31.88
CA GLN A 354 -22.51 -7.88 33.03
C GLN A 354 -22.24 -6.45 33.51
N PRO A 355 -22.58 -6.10 34.77
CA PRO A 355 -22.22 -4.80 35.31
C PRO A 355 -20.69 -4.65 35.28
N TYR A 356 -20.22 -3.52 34.76
CA TYR A 356 -18.82 -3.11 34.88
C TYR A 356 -18.46 -3.12 36.37
N VAL A 357 -17.67 -4.11 36.80
CA VAL A 357 -16.90 -4.07 38.05
C VAL A 357 -15.60 -3.33 37.78
#